data_AF-A0A519QAX1-F1
#
_entry.id   AF-A0A519QAX1-F1
#
_cell.length_a   1.000
_cell.length_b   1.000
_cell.length_c   1.000
_cell.angle_alpha   90.00
_cell.angle_beta   90.00
_cell.angle_gamma   90.00
#
_symmetry.space_group_name_H-M   'P 1'
#
loop_
_entity.id
_entity.type
_entity.pdbx_description
1 polymer ?
#
loop_
_entity_poly.entity_id
_entity_poly.type
_entity_poly.pdbx_seq_one_letter_code
_entity_poly.pdbx_strand_id
1 'polypeptide(L)'
;MPEFPSLTGRLLVAMPGIGDARFEHAVILICAHTPDHAMGLRLDRPAPGVDLRDVLAKLHAPAPEDTRHRAVLIGGPVERERGMVLHTDDWMS
;
A
#
# COMPACT_ATOMS: atom_id res chain seq x y z
N MET A 1 19.27 25.48 8.78
CA MET A 1 17.96 24.92 9.17
C MET A 1 18.21 23.49 9.60
N PRO A 2 17.65 23.01 10.73
CA PRO A 2 17.81 21.60 11.07
C PRO A 2 17.23 20.76 9.92
N GLU A 3 17.96 19.72 9.54
CA GLU A 3 17.58 18.81 8.47
C GLU A 3 16.28 18.09 8.87
N PHE A 4 15.28 18.11 8.00
CA PHE A 4 14.03 17.41 8.23
C PHE A 4 14.29 15.89 8.17
N PRO A 5 14.06 15.13 9.25
CA PRO A 5 14.33 13.70 9.25
C PRO A 5 13.24 12.96 8.45
N SER A 6 13.44 12.85 7.15
CA SER A 6 12.52 12.15 6.26
C SER A 6 12.44 10.65 6.62
N LEU A 7 11.25 10.08 6.42
CA LEU A 7 10.94 8.67 6.70
C LEU A 7 10.70 7.89 5.41
N THR A 8 10.96 8.51 4.25
CA THR A 8 10.87 7.83 2.95
C THR A 8 11.69 6.53 2.96
N GLY A 9 11.09 5.43 2.49
CA GLY A 9 11.68 4.10 2.50
C GLY A 9 11.66 3.39 3.87
N ARG A 10 11.06 3.99 4.90
CA ARG A 10 10.89 3.37 6.22
C ARG A 10 9.50 2.76 6.38
N LEU A 11 9.42 1.77 7.27
CA LEU A 11 8.16 1.18 7.72
C LEU A 11 7.72 1.84 9.02
N LEU A 12 6.46 2.27 9.08
CA LEU A 12 5.76 2.56 10.32
C LEU A 12 5.07 1.29 10.80
N VAL A 13 5.35 0.89 12.03
CA VAL A 13 4.74 -0.27 12.68
C VAL A 13 3.86 0.25 13.80
N ALA A 14 2.56 -0.07 13.74
CA ALA A 14 1.62 0.35 14.76
C ALA A 14 1.93 -0.34 16.09
N MET A 15 2.09 0.47 17.14
CA MET A 15 2.30 -0.03 18.49
C MET A 15 0.96 -0.40 19.14
N PRO A 16 0.95 -1.38 20.06
CA PRO A 16 -0.21 -1.63 20.92
C PRO A 16 -0.65 -0.34 21.61
N GLY A 17 -1.94 0.00 21.55
CA GLY A 17 -2.48 1.20 22.18
C GLY A 17 -2.50 2.47 21.30
N ILE A 18 -2.26 2.37 19.98
CA ILE A 18 -2.37 3.50 19.03
C ILE A 18 -3.75 4.19 19.02
N GLY A 19 -4.78 3.54 19.57
CA GLY A 19 -6.11 4.10 19.84
C GLY A 19 -7.01 4.24 18.60
N ASP A 20 -6.45 4.40 17.41
CA ASP A 20 -7.18 4.50 16.15
C ASP A 20 -7.25 3.14 15.43
N ALA A 21 -8.46 2.61 15.28
CA ALA A 21 -8.73 1.33 14.63
C ALA A 21 -8.26 1.26 13.17
N ARG A 22 -8.08 2.40 12.49
CA ARG A 22 -7.53 2.44 11.12
C ARG A 22 -6.08 1.98 11.08
N PHE A 23 -5.35 2.12 12.18
CA PHE A 23 -3.94 1.76 12.30
C PHE A 23 -3.71 0.51 13.15
N GLU A 24 -4.76 -0.15 13.63
CA GLU A 24 -4.61 -1.38 14.40
C GLU A 24 -3.84 -2.44 13.59
N HIS A 25 -2.74 -2.94 14.18
CA HIS A 25 -1.76 -3.84 13.57
C HIS A 25 -1.17 -3.40 12.22
N ALA A 26 -1.27 -2.10 11.88
CA ALA A 26 -0.84 -1.61 10.57
C ALA A 26 0.68 -1.66 10.39
N VAL A 27 1.09 -2.09 9.20
CA VAL A 27 2.45 -1.97 8.67
C VAL A 27 2.38 -1.07 7.44
N ILE A 28 2.99 0.11 7.51
CA ILE A 28 2.87 1.14 6.47
C ILE A 28 4.25 1.47 5.92
N LEU A 29 4.46 1.31 4.62
CA LEU A 29 5.64 1.82 3.92
C LEU A 29 5.45 3.30 3.61
N ILE A 30 6.42 4.13 3.95
CA ILE A 30 6.43 5.55 3.58
C ILE A 30 7.13 5.72 2.24
N CYS A 31 6.36 6.17 1.25
CA CYS A 31 6.82 6.36 -0.14
C CYS A 31 7.31 7.79 -0.40
N ALA A 32 6.76 8.78 0.31
CA ALA A 32 7.23 10.17 0.27
C ALA A 32 6.99 10.84 1.64
N HIS A 33 7.97 11.59 2.13
CA HIS A 33 7.85 12.35 3.37
C HIS A 33 8.64 13.66 3.28
N THR A 34 7.92 14.77 3.38
CA THR A 34 8.42 16.15 3.42
C THR A 34 7.81 16.85 4.64
N PRO A 35 8.24 18.08 4.99
CA PRO A 35 7.67 18.82 6.13
C PRO A 35 6.16 19.01 6.07
N ASP A 36 5.58 19.09 4.87
CA ASP A 36 4.17 19.42 4.68
C ASP A 36 3.29 18.19 4.42
N HIS A 37 3.88 17.07 3.98
CA HIS A 37 3.11 15.89 3.59
C HIS A 37 3.84 14.56 3.82
N ALA A 38 3.05 13.50 4.01
CA ALA A 38 3.52 12.12 3.96
C ALA A 38 2.56 11.28 3.12
N MET A 39 3.12 10.42 2.26
CA MET A 39 2.39 9.41 1.51
C MET A 39 2.92 8.04 1.93
N GLY A 40 2.01 7.14 2.30
CA GLY A 40 2.36 5.78 2.65
C GLY A 40 1.31 4.77 2.22
N LEU A 41 1.73 3.52 2.16
CA LEU A 41 0.93 2.37 1.73
C LEU A 41 0.91 1.32 2.83
N ARG A 42 -0.30 0.94 3.25
CA ARG A 42 -0.51 -0.16 4.18
C ARG A 42 -0.27 -1.50 3.47
N LEU A 43 0.48 -2.40 4.12
CA LEU A 43 0.99 -3.65 3.54
C LEU A 43 0.36 -4.92 4.13
N ASP A 44 -0.50 -4.80 5.14
CA ASP A 44 -0.95 -5.93 5.97
C ASP A 44 -2.48 -6.19 5.89
N ARG A 45 -3.22 -5.45 5.07
CA ARG A 45 -4.70 -5.53 5.04
C ARG A 45 -5.26 -5.93 3.67
N PRO A 46 -5.59 -7.21 3.45
CA PRO A 46 -6.27 -7.65 2.23
C PRO A 46 -7.63 -6.98 2.04
N ALA A 47 -7.99 -6.72 0.78
CA ALA A 47 -9.32 -6.33 0.37
C ALA A 47 -10.23 -7.58 0.34
N PRO A 48 -11.29 -7.64 1.17
CA PRO A 48 -12.13 -8.83 1.23
C PRO A 48 -12.81 -9.11 -0.11
N GLY A 49 -12.64 -10.33 -0.62
CA GLY A 49 -13.30 -10.77 -1.86
C GLY A 49 -12.79 -10.10 -3.13
N VAL A 50 -11.59 -9.51 -3.12
CA VAL A 50 -10.96 -8.92 -4.30
C VAL A 50 -9.60 -9.55 -4.51
N ASP A 51 -9.42 -10.22 -5.66
CA ASP A 51 -8.11 -10.67 -6.11
C ASP A 51 -7.57 -9.81 -7.26
N LEU A 52 -6.29 -10.00 -7.59
CA LEU A 52 -5.62 -9.25 -8.64
C LEU A 52 -6.25 -9.51 -10.03
N ARG A 53 -6.77 -10.71 -10.26
CA ARG A 53 -7.44 -11.06 -11.52
C ARG A 53 -8.70 -10.23 -11.72
N ASP A 54 -9.51 -10.07 -10.68
CA ASP A 54 -10.72 -9.24 -10.72
C ASP A 54 -10.40 -7.78 -11.06
N VAL A 55 -9.30 -7.26 -10.51
CA VAL A 55 -8.83 -5.89 -10.79
C VAL A 55 -8.35 -5.76 -12.24
N LEU A 56 -7.49 -6.68 -12.71
CA LEU A 56 -6.99 -6.67 -14.08
C LEU A 56 -8.11 -6.82 -15.11
N ALA A 57 -9.10 -7.67 -14.83
CA ALA A 57 -10.28 -7.85 -15.69
C ALA A 57 -11.07 -6.54 -15.84
N LYS A 58 -11.29 -5.79 -14.76
CA LYS A 58 -11.96 -4.46 -14.80
C LYS A 58 -11.16 -3.43 -15.60
N LEU A 59 -9.83 -3.54 -15.58
CA LEU A 59 -8.93 -2.68 -16.35
C LEU A 59 -8.76 -3.13 -17.80
N HIS A 60 -9.41 -4.22 -18.22
CA HIS A 60 -9.23 -4.85 -19.54
C HIS A 60 -7.76 -5.20 -19.84
N ALA A 61 -7.01 -5.56 -18.80
CA ALA A 61 -5.60 -5.95 -18.89
C ALA A 61 -5.45 -7.49 -18.91
N PRO A 62 -4.35 -8.02 -19.46
CA PRO A 62 -4.04 -9.45 -19.38
C PRO A 62 -3.99 -9.92 -17.92
N ALA A 63 -4.77 -10.95 -17.59
CA ALA A 63 -4.82 -11.54 -16.27
C ALA A 63 -4.36 -13.02 -16.33
N PRO A 64 -3.04 -13.29 -16.29
CA PRO A 64 -2.51 -14.64 -16.29
C PRO A 64 -2.99 -15.45 -15.08
N GLU A 65 -2.94 -16.78 -15.17
CA GLU A 65 -3.58 -17.66 -14.19
C GLU A 65 -3.00 -17.51 -12.77
N ASP A 66 -1.74 -17.12 -12.66
CA ASP A 66 -1.03 -16.84 -11.41
C ASP A 66 -1.50 -15.57 -10.68
N THR A 67 -2.34 -14.76 -11.32
CA THR A 67 -3.02 -13.61 -10.69
C THR A 67 -4.23 -14.04 -9.85
N ARG A 68 -4.75 -15.26 -10.08
CA ARG A 68 -5.78 -15.83 -9.21
C ARG A 68 -5.20 -16.05 -7.82
N HIS A 69 -6.01 -15.73 -6.81
CA HIS A 69 -5.62 -15.85 -5.39
C HIS A 69 -4.52 -14.86 -4.93
N ARG A 70 -4.00 -13.99 -5.79
CA ARG A 70 -3.17 -12.87 -5.31
C ARG A 70 -4.07 -11.80 -4.71
N ALA A 71 -4.02 -11.68 -3.39
CA ALA A 71 -4.79 -10.69 -2.66
C ALA A 71 -4.37 -9.27 -3.06
N VAL A 72 -5.37 -8.43 -3.34
CA VAL A 72 -5.17 -6.98 -3.43
C VAL A 72 -5.25 -6.41 -2.02
N LEU A 73 -4.38 -5.45 -1.69
CA LEU A 73 -4.34 -4.84 -0.37
C LEU A 73 -5.07 -3.50 -0.35
N ILE A 74 -5.66 -3.17 0.79
CA ILE A 74 -6.21 -1.83 1.07
C ILE A 74 -5.04 -0.95 1.51
N GLY A 75 -4.48 -0.18 0.57
CA GLY A 75 -3.32 0.68 0.82
C GLY A 75 -3.57 1.87 1.75
N GLY A 76 -4.82 2.32 1.89
CA GLY A 76 -5.18 3.43 2.77
C GLY A 76 -6.62 3.91 2.57
N PRO A 77 -7.04 4.95 3.30
CA PRO A 77 -8.38 5.52 3.18
C PRO A 77 -8.53 6.52 2.01
N VAL A 78 -7.42 7.00 1.45
CA VAL A 78 -7.39 8.06 0.43
C VAL A 78 -7.34 7.46 -0.98
N GLU A 79 -7.98 8.11 -1.96
CA GLU A 79 -7.92 7.75 -3.40
C GLU A 79 -8.18 6.27 -3.69
N ARG A 80 -9.24 5.70 -3.10
CA ARG A 80 -9.58 4.26 -3.21
C ARG A 80 -9.87 3.77 -4.64
N GLU A 81 -10.10 4.69 -5.57
CA GLU A 81 -10.33 4.40 -6.99
C GLU A 81 -9.02 4.23 -7.78
N ARG A 82 -7.88 4.63 -7.19
CA ARG A 82 -6.56 4.48 -7.80
C ARG A 82 -5.83 3.28 -7.19
N GLY A 83 -5.35 2.40 -8.06
CA GLY A 83 -4.45 1.32 -7.69
C GLY A 83 -3.00 1.80 -7.64
N MET A 84 -2.22 1.26 -6.70
CA MET A 84 -0.77 1.39 -6.68
C MET A 84 -0.14 0.01 -6.74
N VAL A 85 0.93 -0.12 -7.51
CA VAL A 85 1.70 -1.36 -7.62
C VAL A 85 3.03 -1.15 -6.91
N LEU A 86 3.26 -1.88 -5.82
CA LEU A 86 4.55 -1.94 -5.16
C LEU A 86 5.30 -3.17 -5.67
N HIS A 87 6.48 -2.95 -6.21
CA HIS A 87 7.35 -3.99 -6.74
C HIS A 87 8.80 -3.69 -6.37
N THR A 88 9.65 -4.70 -6.49
CA THR A 88 11.11 -4.58 -6.40
C THR A 88 11.66 -3.87 -7.63
N ASP A 89 12.84 -3.28 -7.50
CA ASP A 89 13.50 -2.50 -8.56
C ASP A 89 13.91 -3.35 -9.79
N ASP A 90 14.01 -4.66 -9.63
CA ASP A 90 14.28 -5.63 -10.69
C ASP A 90 13.06 -5.93 -11.58
N TRP A 91 11.87 -5.44 -11.22
CA TRP A 91 10.68 -5.59 -12.06
C TRP A 91 10.79 -4.73 -13.32
N MET A 92 10.90 -5.40 -14.46
CA MET A 92 10.86 -4.78 -15.79
C MET A 92 9.52 -5.09 -16.45
N SER A 93 8.79 -4.02 -16.81
CA SER A 93 7.48 -4.07 -17.48
C SER A 93 7.53 -4.66 -18.89
#